data_AF-A0A661R680-F1
#
_entry.id   AF-A0A661R680-F1
#
_cell.length_a   1.000
_cell.length_b   1.000
_cell.length_c   1.000
_cell.angle_alpha   90.00
_cell.angle_beta   90.00
_cell.angle_gamma   90.00
#
_symmetry.space_group_name_H-M   'P 1'
#
loop_
_entity.id
_entity.type
_entity.pdbx_description
1 polymer ?
#
loop_
_entity_poly.entity_id
_entity_poly.type
_entity_poly.pdbx_seq_one_letter_code
_entity_poly.pdbx_strand_id
1 'polypeptide(L)'
;MSLKNEFKKMIEKLSSRSTIPSISTLFFPPFFKGGQQKDAQFMAIGLEGGAAGVSYVLLPDEKMEDYTTLKPDDFIGKNPKNLALEFGNKDPIKEMISLAAINAICQHVMKTTQFKLESATDSLGLLAISKEDRIGMVGLFPG
;
A
#
# COMPACT_ATOMS: atom_id res chain seq x y z
N MET A 1 -14.97 -14.79 -8.11
CA MET A 1 -14.83 -13.61 -7.24
C MET A 1 -13.35 -13.21 -7.29
N SER A 2 -12.98 -12.01 -7.73
CA SER A 2 -11.56 -11.62 -7.81
C SER A 2 -11.11 -10.99 -6.49
N LEU A 3 -9.85 -11.24 -6.10
CA LEU A 3 -9.25 -10.64 -4.90
C LEU A 3 -9.38 -9.12 -4.90
N LYS A 4 -9.19 -8.50 -6.07
CA LYS A 4 -9.32 -7.05 -6.30
C LYS A 4 -10.68 -6.50 -5.87
N ASN A 5 -11.77 -7.22 -6.16
CA ASN A 5 -13.11 -6.79 -5.77
C ASN A 5 -13.35 -6.89 -4.26
N GLU A 6 -12.72 -7.87 -3.59
CA GLU A 6 -12.83 -8.00 -2.13
C GLU A 6 -12.13 -6.85 -1.40
N PHE A 7 -10.96 -6.40 -1.90
CA PHE A 7 -10.29 -5.21 -1.37
C PHE A 7 -11.15 -3.95 -1.51
N LYS A 8 -11.82 -3.75 -2.65
CA LYS A 8 -12.73 -2.60 -2.82
C LYS A 8 -13.89 -2.63 -1.83
N LYS A 9 -14.56 -3.78 -1.67
CA LYS A 9 -15.64 -3.95 -0.70
C LYS A 9 -15.16 -3.69 0.73
N MET A 10 -13.96 -4.15 1.08
CA MET A 10 -13.34 -3.87 2.37
C MET A 10 -13.20 -2.35 2.57
N ILE A 11 -12.65 -1.63 1.60
CA ILE A 11 -12.48 -0.17 1.67
C ILE A 11 -13.82 0.56 1.78
N GLU A 12 -14.84 0.15 1.05
CA GLU A 12 -16.19 0.71 1.16
C GLU A 12 -16.75 0.51 2.57
N LYS A 13 -16.61 -0.71 3.12
CA LYS A 13 -17.06 -1.04 4.48
C LYS A 13 -16.33 -0.23 5.53
N LEU A 14 -15.01 -0.10 5.44
CA LEU A 14 -14.21 0.71 6.37
C LEU A 14 -14.62 2.18 6.29
N SER A 15 -14.74 2.72 5.08
CA SER A 15 -15.13 4.13 4.85
C SER A 15 -16.57 4.44 5.27
N SER A 16 -17.43 3.43 5.37
CA SER A 16 -18.80 3.60 5.89
C SER A 16 -18.87 3.65 7.42
N ARG A 17 -17.81 3.20 8.10
CA ARG A 17 -17.74 3.06 9.57
C ARG A 17 -16.75 4.04 10.22
N SER A 18 -15.90 4.66 9.42
CA SER A 18 -14.84 5.56 9.89
C SER A 18 -14.70 6.73 8.93
N THR A 19 -14.55 7.93 9.48
CA THR A 19 -14.22 9.12 8.68
C THR A 19 -12.77 9.03 8.27
N ILE A 20 -12.54 8.78 6.98
CA ILE A 20 -11.19 8.67 6.43
C ILE A 20 -10.61 10.08 6.19
N PRO A 21 -9.47 10.44 6.80
CA PRO A 21 -8.86 11.75 6.60
C PRO A 21 -8.31 11.93 5.19
N SER A 22 -8.14 13.18 4.79
CA SER A 22 -7.52 13.54 3.51
C SER A 22 -6.03 13.22 3.50
N ILE A 23 -5.47 13.12 2.29
CA ILE A 23 -4.02 12.96 2.10
C ILE A 23 -3.31 14.25 2.49
N SER A 24 -2.39 14.18 3.43
CA SER A 24 -1.58 15.32 3.89
C SER A 24 -0.18 15.33 3.28
N THR A 25 0.32 14.17 2.85
CA THR A 25 1.67 14.04 2.30
C THR A 25 1.71 12.87 1.34
N LEU A 26 2.50 13.02 0.28
CA LEU A 26 2.77 11.93 -0.63
C LEU A 26 4.25 11.96 -1.02
N PHE A 27 4.89 10.80 -1.01
CA PHE A 27 6.28 10.63 -1.38
C PHE A 27 6.39 9.64 -2.53
N PHE A 28 6.99 10.11 -3.63
CA PHE A 28 7.43 9.29 -4.75
C PHE A 28 8.97 9.26 -4.73
N PRO A 29 9.62 8.09 -4.52
CA PRO A 29 11.07 7.99 -4.66
C PRO A 29 11.49 8.20 -6.12
N PRO A 30 12.77 8.53 -6.40
CA PRO A 30 13.29 8.55 -7.76
C PRO A 30 13.08 7.21 -8.48
N PHE A 31 12.93 7.25 -9.81
CA PHE A 31 12.80 6.03 -10.61
C PHE A 31 14.17 5.55 -11.10
N PHE A 32 14.46 4.26 -10.94
CA PHE A 32 15.66 3.61 -11.50
C PHE A 32 15.28 2.48 -12.47
N LYS A 33 15.86 2.49 -13.68
CA LYS A 33 15.68 1.40 -14.66
C LYS A 33 16.36 0.13 -14.20
N GLY A 34 15.77 -1.01 -14.55
CA GLY A 34 16.28 -2.33 -14.14
C GLY A 34 16.00 -2.69 -12.67
N GLY A 35 15.19 -1.88 -11.98
CA GLY A 35 14.76 -2.12 -10.61
C GLY A 35 15.17 -1.00 -9.64
N GLN A 36 14.35 -0.82 -8.62
CA GLN A 36 14.55 0.18 -7.58
C GLN A 36 15.72 -0.17 -6.66
N GLN A 37 16.51 0.86 -6.31
CA GLN A 37 17.52 0.76 -5.26
C GLN A 37 16.86 0.50 -3.91
N LYS A 38 17.60 -0.10 -2.96
CA LYS A 38 17.09 -0.50 -1.63
C LYS A 38 16.34 0.62 -0.90
N ASP A 39 16.85 1.85 -0.96
CA ASP A 39 16.28 2.99 -0.25
C ASP A 39 15.19 3.73 -1.04
N ALA A 40 14.86 3.25 -2.24
CA ALA A 40 13.88 3.83 -3.17
C ALA A 40 12.76 2.84 -3.56
N GLN A 41 12.63 1.71 -2.85
CA GLN A 41 11.69 0.66 -3.22
C GLN A 41 10.24 0.99 -2.95
N PHE A 42 9.95 2.00 -2.11
CA PHE A 42 8.60 2.29 -1.63
C PHE A 42 8.19 3.73 -1.86
N MET A 43 6.96 3.90 -2.34
CA MET A 43 6.23 5.14 -2.27
C MET A 43 5.41 5.18 -0.97
N ALA A 44 5.11 6.37 -0.45
CA ALA A 44 4.31 6.53 0.76
C ALA A 44 3.18 7.56 0.61
N ILE A 45 2.01 7.26 1.18
CA ILE A 45 0.90 8.19 1.38
C ILE A 45 0.75 8.42 2.89
N GLY A 46 0.77 9.69 3.31
CA GLY A 46 0.42 10.13 4.64
C GLY A 46 -0.96 10.78 4.65
N LEU A 47 -1.77 10.44 5.65
CA LEU A 47 -3.07 11.05 5.91
C LEU A 47 -2.97 12.04 7.06
N GLU A 48 -3.88 13.01 7.08
CA GLU A 48 -4.12 13.82 8.27
C GLU A 48 -4.38 12.92 9.49
N GLY A 49 -3.83 13.30 10.65
CA GLY A 49 -3.83 12.43 11.84
C GLY A 49 -2.69 11.40 11.88
N GLY A 50 -1.78 11.44 10.90
CA GLY A 50 -0.51 10.72 10.93
C GLY A 50 -0.66 9.21 10.70
N ALA A 51 -1.68 8.81 9.94
CA ALA A 51 -1.75 7.47 9.38
C ALA A 51 -0.95 7.42 8.08
N ALA A 52 -0.36 6.27 7.76
CA ALA A 52 0.46 6.14 6.56
C ALA A 52 0.30 4.77 5.90
N GLY A 53 0.47 4.74 4.59
CA GLY A 53 0.47 3.52 3.78
C GLY A 53 1.59 3.57 2.75
N VAL A 54 2.22 2.43 2.54
CA VAL A 54 3.32 2.27 1.60
C VAL A 54 2.97 1.23 0.54
N SER A 55 3.55 1.38 -0.65
CA SER A 55 3.51 0.36 -1.70
C SER A 55 4.87 0.30 -2.37
N TYR A 56 5.26 -0.90 -2.78
CA TYR A 56 6.44 -1.07 -3.62
C TYR A 56 6.26 -0.35 -4.96
N VAL A 57 7.34 0.27 -5.44
CA VAL A 57 7.45 0.81 -6.79
C VAL A 57 7.92 -0.31 -7.72
N LEU A 58 7.01 -1.23 -8.04
CA LEU A 58 7.21 -2.33 -8.99
C LEU A 58 6.58 -1.98 -10.33
N LEU A 59 7.26 -1.07 -11.04
CA LEU A 59 6.82 -0.57 -12.34
C LEU A 59 7.80 -1.02 -13.42
N PRO A 60 7.33 -1.39 -14.62
CA PRO A 60 8.22 -1.67 -15.74
C PRO A 60 8.91 -0.38 -16.22
N ASP A 61 10.10 -0.50 -16.79
CA ASP A 61 10.92 0.66 -17.21
C ASP A 61 10.20 1.60 -18.19
N GLU A 62 9.27 1.06 -18.99
CA GLU A 62 8.40 1.82 -19.91
C GLU A 62 7.48 2.83 -19.20
N LYS A 63 7.25 2.67 -17.90
CA LYS A 63 6.46 3.59 -17.06
C LYS A 63 7.26 4.70 -16.43
N MET A 64 8.56 4.79 -16.69
CA MET A 64 9.42 5.83 -16.14
C MET A 64 8.89 7.23 -16.45
N GLU A 65 8.56 7.53 -17.70
CA GLU A 65 8.10 8.87 -18.09
C GLU A 65 6.81 9.23 -17.34
N ASP A 66 5.78 8.40 -17.46
CA ASP A 66 4.50 8.55 -16.74
C ASP A 66 4.74 8.78 -15.23
N TYR A 67 5.57 7.95 -14.59
CA TYR A 67 5.87 8.05 -13.17
C TYR A 67 6.57 9.37 -12.81
N THR A 68 7.55 9.81 -13.61
CA THR A 68 8.30 11.05 -13.33
C THR A 68 7.48 12.31 -13.53
N THR A 69 6.34 12.23 -14.23
CA THR A 69 5.40 13.35 -14.36
C THR A 69 4.48 13.52 -13.16
N LEU A 70 4.39 12.52 -12.27
CA LEU A 70 3.55 12.58 -11.08
C LEU A 70 4.05 13.67 -10.13
N LYS A 71 3.14 14.54 -9.69
CA LYS A 71 3.44 15.56 -8.69
C LYS A 71 2.70 15.21 -7.40
N PRO A 72 3.40 15.10 -6.25
CA PRO A 72 2.75 14.87 -4.95
C PRO A 72 1.61 15.84 -4.65
N ASP A 73 1.78 17.11 -5.02
CA ASP A 73 0.79 18.17 -4.83
C ASP A 73 -0.55 17.89 -5.51
N ASP A 74 -0.56 17.11 -6.59
CA ASP A 74 -1.80 16.72 -7.28
C ASP A 74 -2.66 15.79 -6.40
N PHE A 75 -2.14 15.25 -5.30
CA PHE A 75 -2.83 14.30 -4.42
C PHE A 75 -3.21 14.88 -3.06
N ILE A 76 -2.57 15.97 -2.65
CA ILE A 76 -2.81 16.58 -1.34
C ILE A 76 -4.27 17.06 -1.23
N GLY A 77 -4.88 16.83 -0.07
CA GLY A 77 -6.27 17.16 0.22
C GLY A 77 -7.30 16.19 -0.39
N LYS A 78 -6.89 15.26 -1.27
CA LYS A 78 -7.82 14.27 -1.84
C LYS A 78 -8.20 13.21 -0.80
N ASN A 79 -9.41 12.68 -0.96
CA ASN A 79 -9.86 11.52 -0.18
C ASN A 79 -9.16 10.25 -0.70
N PRO A 80 -8.37 9.54 0.13
CA PRO A 80 -7.63 8.35 -0.29
C PRO A 80 -8.55 7.19 -0.70
N LYS A 81 -9.82 7.18 -0.25
CA LYS A 81 -10.81 6.18 -0.70
C LYS A 81 -10.94 6.16 -2.22
N ASN A 82 -10.94 7.32 -2.86
CA ASN A 82 -11.10 7.41 -4.32
C ASN A 82 -9.94 6.72 -5.04
N LEU A 83 -8.72 6.87 -4.52
CA LEU A 83 -7.53 6.19 -5.04
C LEU A 83 -7.59 4.69 -4.76
N ALA A 84 -7.94 4.30 -3.53
CA ALA A 84 -8.05 2.90 -3.14
C ALA A 84 -9.07 2.11 -4.00
N LEU A 85 -10.16 2.75 -4.42
CA LEU A 85 -11.18 2.15 -5.30
C LEU A 85 -10.71 1.99 -6.76
N GLU A 86 -9.61 2.62 -7.16
CA GLU A 86 -8.98 2.35 -8.46
C GLU A 86 -8.22 1.01 -8.49
N PHE A 87 -8.04 0.32 -7.36
CA PHE A 87 -7.33 -0.96 -7.31
C PHE A 87 -7.90 -1.97 -8.30
N GLY A 88 -7.03 -2.73 -8.95
CA GLY A 88 -7.38 -3.53 -10.11
C GLY A 88 -7.38 -2.78 -11.44
N ASN A 89 -6.80 -1.59 -11.50
CA ASN A 89 -6.56 -0.89 -12.75
C ASN A 89 -5.58 -1.69 -13.63
N LYS A 90 -5.63 -1.46 -14.95
CA LYS A 90 -4.61 -2.00 -15.88
C LYS A 90 -3.32 -1.19 -15.85
N ASP A 91 -3.40 0.07 -15.43
CA ASP A 91 -2.24 0.92 -15.24
C ASP A 91 -1.52 0.58 -13.92
N PRO A 92 -0.26 0.09 -13.97
CA PRO A 92 0.47 -0.30 -12.77
C PRO A 92 0.79 0.90 -11.85
N ILE A 93 0.85 2.13 -12.36
CA ILE A 93 1.03 3.32 -11.53
C ILE A 93 -0.19 3.52 -10.63
N LYS A 94 -1.38 3.43 -11.21
CA LYS A 94 -2.64 3.51 -10.45
C LYS A 94 -2.75 2.36 -9.45
N GLU A 95 -2.34 1.15 -9.83
CA GLU A 95 -2.34 0.00 -8.94
C GLU A 95 -1.44 0.23 -7.71
N MET A 96 -0.22 0.72 -7.90
CA MET A 96 0.72 1.08 -6.84
C MET A 96 0.16 2.13 -5.89
N ILE A 97 -0.39 3.23 -6.43
CA ILE A 97 -0.98 4.31 -5.62
C ILE A 97 -2.21 3.78 -4.84
N SER A 98 -3.03 2.95 -5.48
CA SER A 98 -4.20 2.32 -4.84
C SER A 98 -3.80 1.45 -3.66
N LEU A 99 -2.73 0.66 -3.79
CA LEU A 99 -2.22 -0.17 -2.69
C LEU A 99 -1.71 0.66 -1.52
N ALA A 100 -0.98 1.75 -1.77
CA ALA A 100 -0.56 2.65 -0.71
C ALA A 100 -1.75 3.33 -0.03
N ALA A 101 -2.79 3.71 -0.79
CA ALA A 101 -4.01 4.29 -0.23
C ALA A 101 -4.81 3.28 0.62
N ILE A 102 -4.94 2.03 0.16
CA ILE A 102 -5.53 0.92 0.93
C ILE A 102 -4.79 0.78 2.26
N ASN A 103 -3.47 0.70 2.23
CA ASN A 103 -2.65 0.53 3.42
C ASN A 103 -2.80 1.71 4.40
N ALA A 104 -2.89 2.94 3.88
CA ALA A 104 -3.07 4.14 4.70
C ALA A 104 -4.45 4.14 5.41
N ILE A 105 -5.50 3.73 4.70
CA ILE A 105 -6.86 3.59 5.25
C ILE A 105 -6.89 2.51 6.34
N CYS A 106 -6.30 1.34 6.06
CA CYS A 106 -6.22 0.26 7.05
C CYS A 106 -5.46 0.71 8.30
N GLN A 107 -4.32 1.38 8.14
CA GLN A 107 -3.52 1.88 9.26
C GLN A 107 -4.30 2.92 10.07
N HIS A 108 -5.02 3.84 9.42
CA HIS A 108 -5.88 4.80 10.10
C HIS A 108 -6.97 4.12 10.94
N VAL A 109 -7.67 3.13 10.36
CA VAL A 109 -8.69 2.38 11.10
C VAL A 109 -8.06 1.64 12.28
N MET A 110 -6.96 0.92 12.08
CA MET A 110 -6.26 0.22 13.18
C MET A 110 -5.88 1.19 14.31
N LYS A 111 -5.37 2.38 13.96
CA LYS A 111 -4.98 3.42 14.93
C LYS A 111 -6.19 3.96 15.71
N THR A 112 -7.29 4.27 15.02
CA THR A 112 -8.48 4.86 15.64
C THR A 112 -9.30 3.86 16.44
N THR A 113 -9.29 2.58 16.07
CA THR A 113 -9.92 1.50 16.84
C THR A 113 -9.01 0.92 17.91
N GLN A 114 -7.81 1.48 18.12
CA GLN A 114 -6.79 0.96 19.05
C GLN A 114 -6.52 -0.55 18.86
N PHE A 115 -6.50 -0.99 17.59
CA PHE A 115 -6.27 -2.39 17.26
C PHE A 115 -4.88 -2.81 17.74
N LYS A 116 -4.82 -3.83 18.61
CA LYS A 116 -3.57 -4.32 19.16
C LYS A 116 -2.88 -5.22 18.12
N LEU A 117 -1.76 -4.75 17.58
CA LEU A 117 -0.91 -5.56 16.71
C LEU A 117 -0.12 -6.57 17.54
N GLU A 118 -0.05 -7.81 17.04
CA GLU A 118 0.84 -8.83 17.57
C GLU A 118 2.27 -8.56 17.09
N SER A 119 3.24 -8.76 17.99
CA SER A 119 4.66 -8.61 17.65
C SER A 119 5.20 -9.93 17.11
N ALA A 120 5.91 -9.88 15.98
CA ALA A 120 6.67 -10.99 15.43
C ALA A 120 8.16 -10.62 15.38
N THR A 121 9.05 -11.57 15.67
CA THR A 121 10.51 -11.37 15.54
C THR A 121 11.00 -11.51 14.11
N ASP A 122 10.25 -12.23 13.27
CA ASP A 122 10.54 -12.49 11.86
C ASP A 122 9.24 -12.69 11.07
N SER A 123 9.35 -12.91 9.76
CA SER A 123 8.22 -13.06 8.83
C SER A 123 7.36 -14.31 9.06
N LEU A 124 7.83 -15.27 9.88
CA LEU A 124 7.14 -16.51 10.22
C LEU A 124 6.63 -16.53 11.67
N GLY A 125 7.02 -15.56 12.50
CA GLY A 125 6.80 -15.57 13.95
C GLY A 125 5.35 -15.60 14.44
N LEU A 126 4.36 -15.37 13.56
CA LEU A 126 2.92 -15.50 13.86
C LEU A 126 2.28 -16.75 13.24
N LEU A 127 3.06 -17.58 12.54
CA LEU A 127 2.59 -18.80 11.92
C LEU A 127 2.86 -19.99 12.86
N ALA A 128 1.85 -20.80 13.11
CA ALA A 128 1.98 -22.04 13.87
C ALA A 128 2.52 -23.19 12.99
N ILE A 129 3.74 -23.02 12.48
CA ILE A 129 4.38 -23.97 11.57
C ILE A 129 4.79 -25.23 12.32
N SER A 130 4.32 -26.38 11.86
CA SER A 130 4.69 -27.71 12.34
C SER A 130 5.65 -28.40 11.36
N LYS A 131 6.30 -29.48 11.81
CA LYS A 131 7.31 -30.22 11.02
C LYS A 131 6.72 -30.81 9.73
N GLU A 132 5.43 -31.10 9.74
CA GLU A 132 4.69 -31.74 8.65
C GLU A 132 4.19 -30.72 7.61
N ASP A 133 4.29 -29.43 7.90
CA ASP A 133 3.80 -28.37 7.01
C ASP A 133 4.71 -28.19 5.79
N ARG A 134 4.08 -27.82 4.67
CA ARG A 134 4.78 -27.46 3.42
C ARG A 134 4.55 -26.00 3.14
N ILE A 135 5.63 -25.21 3.15
CA ILE A 135 5.57 -23.76 2.97
C ILE A 135 6.09 -23.40 1.59
N GLY A 136 5.27 -22.69 0.82
CA GLY A 136 5.69 -22.00 -0.40
C GLY A 136 5.82 -20.51 -0.15
N MET A 137 7.01 -19.94 -0.37
CA MET A 137 7.25 -18.50 -0.26
C MET A 137 7.37 -17.88 -1.66
N VAL A 138 6.67 -16.77 -1.88
CA VAL A 138 6.73 -16.01 -3.13
C VAL A 138 7.37 -14.66 -2.85
N GLY A 139 8.53 -14.43 -3.47
CA GLY A 139 9.38 -13.27 -3.24
C GLY A 139 10.79 -13.67 -2.78
N LEU A 140 11.74 -12.74 -2.89
CA LEU A 140 13.10 -12.92 -2.38
C LEU A 140 13.21 -12.23 -1.02
N PHE A 141 13.36 -13.02 0.04
CA PHE A 141 13.49 -12.55 1.41
C PHE A 141 14.91 -12.87 1.92
N PRO A 142 15.89 -11.96 1.75
CA PRO A 142 17.20 -12.13 2.37
C PRO A 142 17.03 -11.99 3.88
N GLY A 143 17.32 -13.07 4.62
CA GLY A 143 17.24 -13.14 6.08
C GLY A 143 18.31 -12.30 6.78
#